data_AF-A0A0C3PB64-F1
#
_entry.id   AF-A0A0C3PB64-F1
#
_cell.length_a   1.000
_cell.length_b   1.000
_cell.length_c   1.000
_cell.angle_alpha   90.00
_cell.angle_beta   90.00
_cell.angle_gamma   90.00
#
_symmetry.space_group_name_H-M   'P 1'
#
loop_
_entity.id
_entity.type
_entity.pdbx_description
1 polymer ?
#
loop_
_entity_poly.entity_id
_entity_poly.type
_entity_poly.pdbx_seq_one_letter_code
_entity_poly.pdbx_strand_id
1 'polypeptide(L)'
;MPSQRQSKTPQPTPGHVRDYSQVVDEELVSVEKACRREEVERRERECEAEHKAKREEAKKRKAEEERLEAERKKRAEEEEEAQRKKVAEEEAERQRQRASQERAQARQDEAAQRLTSAVYDVNTAQKVPGASVVVTATRRPPCTRCVASLTTGQCEPGQGKTRACVPCHKKKKVCSWTREDAVAGPSRKRAGTGSSRGEKKKVPRGKGKERVTEMEEADDKREAGGEEDEPATPLEGPSGARVHTWWAEWEWEQQLQAMERQAEAHETAALAFERMAEAAERMAVAAEQTAD
;
A
#
# COMPACT_ATOMS: atom_id res chain seq x y z
N MET A 1 47.33 -117.75 -0.88
CA MET A 1 47.68 -117.73 -2.32
C MET A 1 46.84 -116.65 -3.00
N PRO A 2 47.35 -115.41 -3.18
CA PRO A 2 46.59 -114.34 -3.81
C PRO A 2 46.86 -114.31 -5.32
N SER A 3 45.78 -114.39 -6.10
CA SER A 3 45.75 -114.39 -7.56
C SER A 3 46.07 -112.99 -8.12
N GLN A 4 47.27 -112.85 -8.68
CA GLN A 4 47.76 -111.64 -9.34
C GLN A 4 47.02 -111.46 -10.69
N ARG A 5 46.02 -110.57 -10.73
CA ARG A 5 45.35 -110.15 -11.98
C ARG A 5 46.29 -109.22 -12.76
N GLN A 6 46.82 -109.69 -13.88
CA GLN A 6 47.54 -108.86 -14.84
C GLN A 6 46.52 -108.04 -15.66
N SER A 7 46.39 -106.75 -15.34
CA SER A 7 45.65 -105.79 -16.16
C SER A 7 46.48 -105.44 -17.40
N LYS A 8 46.04 -105.93 -18.56
CA LYS A 8 46.58 -105.55 -19.88
C LYS A 8 46.04 -104.18 -20.25
N THR A 9 46.74 -103.11 -19.86
CA THR A 9 46.48 -101.77 -20.38
C THR A 9 47.04 -101.71 -21.81
N PRO A 10 46.22 -101.42 -22.84
CA PRO A 10 46.70 -101.28 -24.20
C PRO A 10 47.70 -100.12 -24.28
N GLN A 11 48.80 -100.30 -25.03
CA GLN A 11 49.70 -99.19 -25.32
C GLN A 11 48.93 -98.06 -26.03
N PRO A 12 49.14 -96.79 -25.65
CA PRO A 12 48.55 -95.66 -26.34
C PRO A 12 49.14 -95.62 -27.76
N THR A 13 48.27 -95.81 -28.74
CA THR A 13 48.58 -95.58 -30.15
C THR A 13 48.99 -94.11 -30.30
N PRO A 14 50.02 -93.75 -31.09
CA PRO A 14 50.36 -92.37 -31.44
C PRO A 14 49.20 -91.70 -32.18
N GLY A 15 48.20 -91.30 -31.41
CA GLY A 15 47.00 -90.67 -31.87
C GLY A 15 47.34 -89.26 -32.33
N HIS A 16 46.95 -88.98 -33.57
CA HIS A 16 46.91 -87.65 -34.15
C HIS A 16 46.40 -86.64 -33.13
N VAL A 17 47.31 -85.82 -32.58
CA VAL A 17 46.97 -84.68 -31.71
C VAL A 17 46.19 -83.72 -32.59
N ARG A 18 44.86 -83.82 -32.52
CA ARG A 18 43.99 -82.78 -33.08
C ARG A 18 44.32 -81.52 -32.30
N ASP A 19 44.78 -80.50 -33.02
CA ASP A 19 44.99 -79.18 -32.47
C ASP A 19 43.62 -78.57 -32.15
N TYR A 20 43.10 -78.89 -30.96
CA TYR A 20 41.84 -78.36 -30.43
C TYR A 20 41.93 -76.85 -30.13
N SER A 21 43.10 -76.22 -30.31
CA SER A 21 43.30 -74.80 -30.07
C SER A 21 42.49 -73.91 -31.01
N GLN A 22 42.25 -74.33 -32.26
CA GLN A 22 41.64 -73.43 -33.26
C GLN A 22 40.10 -73.34 -33.19
N VAL A 23 39.41 -74.34 -32.64
CA VAL A 23 37.93 -74.34 -32.57
C VAL A 23 37.43 -73.60 -31.33
N VAL A 24 38.25 -73.54 -30.27
CA VAL A 24 37.92 -72.84 -29.03
C VAL A 24 37.98 -71.31 -29.22
N ASP A 25 38.82 -70.82 -30.12
CA ASP A 25 39.05 -69.38 -30.29
C ASP A 25 37.86 -68.62 -30.91
N GLU A 26 37.10 -69.21 -31.85
CA GLU A 26 35.97 -68.52 -32.49
C GLU A 26 34.74 -68.38 -31.57
N GLU A 27 34.45 -69.41 -30.77
CA GLU A 27 33.34 -69.39 -29.80
C GLU A 27 33.63 -68.40 -28.67
N LEU A 28 34.86 -68.37 -28.17
CA LEU A 28 35.30 -67.40 -27.15
C LEU A 28 35.20 -65.95 -27.66
N VAL A 29 35.62 -65.68 -28.90
CA VAL A 29 35.50 -64.35 -29.50
C VAL A 29 34.03 -63.93 -29.65
N SER A 30 33.13 -64.87 -29.91
CA SER A 30 31.69 -64.60 -30.05
C SER A 30 31.05 -64.27 -28.69
N VAL A 31 31.40 -65.02 -27.64
CA VAL A 31 30.96 -64.75 -26.26
C VAL A 31 31.51 -63.42 -25.75
N GLU A 32 32.77 -63.09 -26.01
CA GLU A 32 33.36 -61.80 -25.60
C GLU A 32 32.67 -60.61 -26.29
N LYS A 33 32.37 -60.72 -27.58
CA LYS A 33 31.62 -59.70 -28.31
C LYS A 33 30.20 -59.52 -27.75
N ALA A 34 29.52 -60.61 -27.41
CA ALA A 34 28.19 -60.56 -26.80
C ALA A 34 28.25 -59.88 -25.41
N CYS A 35 29.23 -60.27 -24.58
CA CYS A 35 29.45 -59.68 -23.26
C CYS A 35 29.76 -58.17 -23.34
N ARG A 36 30.63 -57.75 -24.27
CA ARG A 36 30.92 -56.33 -24.50
C ARG A 36 29.68 -55.55 -24.96
N ARG A 37 28.83 -56.14 -25.82
CA ARG A 37 27.58 -55.51 -26.25
C ARG A 37 26.62 -55.31 -25.07
N GLU A 38 26.44 -56.34 -24.24
CA GLU A 38 25.58 -56.26 -23.06
C GLU A 38 26.10 -55.24 -22.04
N GLU A 39 27.42 -55.14 -21.85
CA GLU A 39 28.01 -54.13 -20.98
C GLU A 39 27.78 -52.71 -21.48
N VAL A 40 27.91 -52.46 -22.79
CA VAL A 40 27.62 -51.16 -23.40
C VAL A 40 26.15 -50.80 -23.22
N GLU A 41 25.24 -51.73 -23.48
CA GLU A 41 23.79 -51.52 -23.31
C GLU A 41 23.45 -51.25 -21.83
N ARG A 42 24.08 -51.97 -20.89
CA ARG A 42 23.91 -51.70 -19.45
C ARG A 42 24.38 -50.29 -19.09
N ARG A 43 25.57 -49.87 -19.55
CA ARG A 43 26.09 -48.51 -19.30
C ARG A 43 25.21 -47.43 -19.92
N GLU A 44 24.63 -47.67 -21.09
CA GLU A 44 23.70 -46.72 -21.73
C GLU A 44 22.43 -46.55 -20.89
N ARG A 45 21.84 -47.66 -20.41
CA ARG A 45 20.68 -47.63 -19.50
C ARG A 45 20.98 -46.92 -18.18
N GLU A 46 22.16 -47.15 -17.61
CA GLU A 46 22.62 -46.45 -16.40
C GLU A 46 22.77 -44.94 -16.63
N CYS A 47 23.41 -44.53 -17.73
CA CYS A 47 23.53 -43.13 -18.12
C CYS A 47 22.17 -42.46 -18.35
N GLU A 48 21.23 -43.15 -19.01
CA GLU A 48 19.87 -42.65 -19.23
C GLU A 48 19.13 -42.47 -17.88
N ALA A 49 19.24 -43.45 -16.99
CA ALA A 49 18.65 -43.39 -15.65
C ALA A 49 19.23 -42.23 -14.83
N GLU A 50 20.55 -42.00 -14.89
CA GLU A 50 21.22 -40.89 -14.21
C GLU A 50 20.75 -39.53 -14.77
N HIS A 51 20.67 -39.39 -16.10
CA HIS A 51 20.16 -38.18 -16.73
C HIS A 51 18.69 -37.90 -16.36
N LYS A 52 17.86 -38.94 -16.32
CA LYS A 52 16.47 -38.85 -15.89
C LYS A 52 16.39 -38.43 -14.41
N ALA A 53 17.20 -39.02 -13.54
CA ALA A 53 17.27 -38.67 -12.13
C ALA A 53 17.69 -37.20 -11.92
N LYS A 54 18.73 -36.74 -12.62
CA LYS A 54 19.19 -35.34 -12.60
C LYS A 54 18.11 -34.36 -13.05
N ARG A 55 17.35 -34.72 -14.10
CA ARG A 55 16.23 -33.89 -14.58
C ARG A 55 15.11 -33.79 -13.54
N GLU A 56 14.76 -34.89 -12.88
CA GLU A 56 13.75 -34.90 -11.82
C GLU A 56 14.22 -34.13 -10.58
N GLU A 57 15.50 -34.24 -10.20
CA GLU A 57 16.08 -33.44 -9.11
C GLU A 57 16.04 -31.94 -9.43
N ALA A 58 16.39 -31.55 -10.66
CA ALA A 58 16.32 -30.16 -11.11
C ALA A 58 14.88 -29.62 -11.07
N LYS A 59 13.89 -30.43 -11.45
CA LYS A 59 12.46 -30.06 -11.33
C LYS A 59 12.05 -29.85 -9.87
N LYS A 60 12.47 -30.74 -8.96
CA LYS A 60 12.18 -30.62 -7.52
C LYS A 60 12.79 -29.36 -6.93
N ARG A 61 14.06 -29.08 -7.23
CA ARG A 61 14.73 -27.85 -6.77
C ARG A 61 14.02 -26.59 -7.27
N LYS A 62 13.60 -26.57 -8.54
CA LYS A 62 12.85 -25.44 -9.10
C LYS A 62 11.51 -25.23 -8.40
N ALA A 63 10.76 -26.31 -8.14
CA ALA A 63 9.49 -26.22 -7.42
C ALA A 63 9.68 -25.77 -5.96
N GLU A 64 10.76 -26.19 -5.30
CA GLU A 64 11.11 -25.73 -3.95
C GLU A 64 11.48 -24.24 -3.92
N GLU A 65 12.27 -23.78 -4.88
CA GLU A 65 12.63 -22.37 -5.03
C GLU A 65 11.39 -21.49 -5.23
N GLU A 66 10.47 -21.91 -6.09
CA GLU A 66 9.20 -21.21 -6.34
C GLU A 66 8.34 -21.12 -5.08
N ARG A 67 8.28 -22.19 -4.27
CA ARG A 67 7.58 -22.17 -2.97
C ARG A 67 8.22 -21.18 -1.99
N LEU A 68 9.55 -21.13 -1.93
CA LEU A 68 10.27 -20.17 -1.08
C LEU A 68 10.08 -18.73 -1.54
N GLU A 69 10.02 -18.47 -2.84
CA GLU A 69 9.72 -17.15 -3.40
C GLU A 69 8.30 -16.70 -3.05
N ALA A 70 7.31 -17.60 -3.21
CA ALA A 70 5.93 -17.34 -2.82
C ALA A 70 5.80 -17.03 -1.32
N GLU A 71 6.51 -17.77 -0.47
CA GLU A 71 6.52 -17.52 0.98
C GLU A 71 7.15 -16.16 1.32
N ARG A 72 8.26 -15.79 0.67
CA ARG A 72 8.89 -14.47 0.85
C ARG A 72 7.97 -13.35 0.41
N LYS A 73 7.28 -13.50 -0.72
CA LYS A 73 6.30 -12.53 -1.21
C LYS A 73 5.15 -12.35 -0.22
N LYS A 74 4.61 -13.46 0.30
CA LYS A 74 3.56 -13.44 1.33
C LYS A 74 3.99 -12.68 2.59
N ARG A 75 5.22 -12.92 3.08
CA ARG A 75 5.76 -12.19 4.25
C ARG A 75 5.93 -10.69 3.97
N ALA A 76 6.39 -10.32 2.77
CA ALA A 76 6.55 -8.93 2.40
C ALA A 76 5.21 -8.19 2.31
N GLU A 77 4.17 -8.85 1.76
CA GLU A 77 2.81 -8.32 1.70
C GLU A 77 2.21 -8.13 3.11
N GLU A 78 2.38 -9.12 4.00
CA GLU A 78 1.94 -9.02 5.39
C GLU A 78 2.65 -7.88 6.15
N GLU A 79 3.96 -7.68 5.91
CA GLU A 79 4.70 -6.56 6.50
C GLU A 79 4.19 -5.21 5.97
N GLU A 80 3.91 -5.10 4.67
CA GLU A 80 3.33 -3.89 4.08
C GLU A 80 1.95 -3.57 4.69
N GLU A 81 1.10 -4.58 4.86
CA GLU A 81 -0.20 -4.42 5.50
C GLU A 81 -0.06 -3.97 6.97
N ALA A 82 0.89 -4.56 7.71
CA ALA A 82 1.19 -4.15 9.08
C ALA A 82 1.70 -2.70 9.15
N GLN A 83 2.52 -2.25 8.19
CA GLN A 83 2.95 -0.86 8.10
C GLN A 83 1.78 0.08 7.78
N ARG A 84 0.89 -0.28 6.85
CA ARG A 84 -0.32 0.49 6.54
C ARG A 84 -1.24 0.63 7.75
N LYS A 85 -1.43 -0.45 8.52
CA LYS A 85 -2.20 -0.43 9.78
C LYS A 85 -1.57 0.52 10.82
N LYS A 86 -0.25 0.48 11.01
CA LYS A 86 0.46 1.38 11.93
C LYS A 86 0.31 2.85 11.55
N VAL A 87 0.43 3.17 10.26
CA VAL A 87 0.26 4.55 9.76
C VAL A 87 -1.17 5.05 9.99
N ALA A 88 -2.18 4.20 9.71
CA ALA A 88 -3.57 4.53 9.94
C ALA A 88 -3.88 4.75 11.44
N GLU A 89 -3.30 3.92 12.32
CA GLU A 89 -3.44 4.06 13.77
C GLU A 89 -2.80 5.35 14.29
N GLU A 90 -1.58 5.67 13.83
CA GLU A 90 -0.87 6.90 14.18
C GLU A 90 -1.64 8.15 13.70
N GLU A 91 -2.22 8.10 12.50
CA GLU A 91 -3.07 9.18 11.99
C GLU A 91 -4.34 9.35 12.85
N ALA A 92 -5.01 8.24 13.21
CA ALA A 92 -6.16 8.27 14.09
C ALA A 92 -5.80 8.84 15.48
N GLU A 93 -4.62 8.52 16.01
CA GLU A 93 -4.14 9.11 17.26
C GLU A 93 -3.90 10.62 17.12
N ARG A 94 -3.25 11.07 16.05
CA ARG A 94 -3.07 12.50 15.76
C ARG A 94 -4.40 13.23 15.67
N GLN A 95 -5.42 12.62 15.06
CA GLN A 95 -6.77 13.20 15.01
C GLN A 95 -7.39 13.31 16.42
N ARG A 96 -7.25 12.29 17.27
CA ARG A 96 -7.70 12.34 18.68
C ARG A 96 -6.98 13.45 19.47
N GLN A 97 -5.66 13.59 19.28
CA GLN A 97 -4.88 14.63 19.93
C GLN A 97 -5.33 16.03 19.49
N ARG A 98 -5.56 16.25 18.19
CA ARG A 98 -6.09 17.53 17.67
C ARG A 98 -7.47 17.85 18.25
N ALA A 99 -8.39 16.89 18.24
CA ALA A 99 -9.72 17.06 18.83
C ALA A 99 -9.65 17.38 20.33
N SER A 100 -8.71 16.76 21.07
CA SER A 100 -8.48 17.07 22.48
C SER A 100 -7.93 18.48 22.69
N GLN A 101 -6.97 18.92 21.87
CA GLN A 101 -6.43 20.28 21.94
C GLN A 101 -7.50 21.33 21.63
N GLU A 102 -8.30 21.11 20.59
CA GLU A 102 -9.40 22.00 20.22
C GLU A 102 -10.44 22.12 21.35
N ARG A 103 -10.81 21.00 21.99
CA ARG A 103 -11.69 21.02 23.17
C ARG A 103 -11.10 21.79 24.34
N ALA A 104 -9.79 21.63 24.60
CA ALA A 104 -9.12 22.36 25.66
C ALA A 104 -9.08 23.87 25.37
N GLN A 105 -8.82 24.23 24.11
CA GLN A 105 -8.84 25.62 23.65
C GLN A 105 -10.25 26.23 23.75
N ALA A 106 -11.28 25.51 23.31
CA ALA A 106 -12.67 25.96 23.45
C ALA A 106 -13.05 26.24 24.91
N ARG A 107 -12.58 25.42 25.86
CA ARG A 107 -12.78 25.68 27.31
C ARG A 107 -12.07 26.94 27.79
N GLN A 108 -10.86 27.21 27.28
CA GLN A 108 -10.12 28.44 27.61
C GLN A 108 -10.82 29.67 27.04
N ASP A 109 -11.26 29.61 25.79
CA ASP A 109 -11.98 30.70 25.13
C ASP A 109 -13.31 31.00 25.83
N GLU A 110 -14.05 29.97 26.25
CA GLU A 110 -15.28 30.12 27.05
C GLU A 110 -14.99 30.78 28.41
N ALA A 111 -13.93 30.36 29.12
CA ALA A 111 -13.53 30.99 30.37
C ALA A 111 -13.10 32.45 30.19
N ALA A 112 -12.37 32.76 29.13
CA ALA A 112 -11.98 34.11 28.77
C ALA A 112 -13.20 34.98 28.45
N GLN A 113 -14.18 34.46 27.70
CA GLN A 113 -15.44 35.13 27.41
C GLN A 113 -16.26 35.42 28.68
N ARG A 114 -16.32 34.47 29.62
CA ARG A 114 -16.99 34.69 30.92
C ARG A 114 -16.32 35.81 31.73
N LEU A 115 -14.98 35.84 31.73
CA LEU A 115 -14.22 36.90 32.40
C LEU A 115 -14.44 38.27 31.74
N THR A 116 -14.42 38.37 30.41
CA THR A 116 -14.65 39.64 29.72
C THR A 116 -16.08 40.14 29.89
N SER A 117 -17.09 39.26 29.87
CA SER A 117 -18.48 39.61 30.17
C SER A 117 -18.62 40.19 31.58
N ALA A 118 -18.06 39.52 32.59
CA ALA A 118 -18.12 40.00 33.98
C ALA A 118 -17.48 41.38 34.16
N VAL A 119 -16.35 41.65 33.48
CA VAL A 119 -15.69 42.98 33.49
C VAL A 119 -16.56 44.04 32.78
N TYR A 120 -17.27 43.67 31.72
CA TYR A 120 -18.21 44.57 31.03
C TYR A 120 -19.42 44.92 31.91
N ASP A 121 -19.97 43.93 32.64
CA ASP A 121 -21.08 44.13 33.57
C ASP A 121 -20.71 45.01 34.77
N VAL A 122 -19.52 44.84 35.35
CA VAL A 122 -19.03 45.71 36.44
C VAL A 122 -18.86 47.17 35.97
N ASN A 123 -18.32 47.38 34.76
CA ASN A 123 -18.15 48.73 34.21
C ASN A 123 -19.49 49.40 33.87
N THR A 124 -20.51 48.64 33.48
CA THR A 124 -21.83 49.20 33.17
C THR A 124 -22.67 49.45 34.43
N ALA A 125 -22.56 48.60 35.46
CA ALA A 125 -23.23 48.78 36.74
C ALA A 125 -22.65 49.94 37.58
N GLN A 126 -21.37 50.29 37.39
CA GLN A 126 -20.73 51.44 38.04
C GLN A 126 -21.01 52.79 37.34
N LYS A 127 -22.07 52.89 36.52
CA LYS A 127 -22.62 54.18 36.08
C LYS A 127 -23.32 54.87 37.25
N VAL A 128 -22.53 55.44 38.13
CA VAL A 128 -22.97 56.46 39.08
C VAL A 128 -23.30 57.72 38.25
N PRO A 129 -24.54 58.23 38.25
CA PRO A 129 -24.88 59.50 37.63
C PRO A 129 -24.33 60.62 38.53
N GLY A 130 -23.03 60.84 38.44
CA GLY A 130 -22.32 61.77 39.32
C GLY A 130 -20.98 62.14 38.71
N ALA A 131 -21.04 63.04 37.71
CA ALA A 131 -19.99 63.97 37.32
C ALA A 131 -18.57 63.66 37.83
N SER A 132 -17.92 62.67 37.22
CA SER A 132 -16.47 62.75 37.09
C SER A 132 -16.16 62.62 35.62
N VAL A 133 -15.71 63.73 35.05
CA VAL A 133 -15.06 63.76 33.74
C VAL A 133 -13.79 62.94 33.93
N VAL A 134 -13.89 61.62 33.78
CA VAL A 134 -12.71 60.79 33.56
C VAL A 134 -12.24 61.21 32.18
N VAL A 135 -11.29 62.16 32.20
CA VAL A 135 -10.47 62.51 31.05
C VAL A 135 -9.81 61.21 30.63
N THR A 136 -10.43 60.52 29.67
CA THR A 136 -9.74 59.54 28.84
C THR A 136 -8.71 60.33 28.05
N ALA A 137 -7.61 60.67 28.71
CA ALA A 137 -6.42 61.12 28.03
C ALA A 137 -6.09 59.95 27.11
N THR A 138 -6.38 60.13 25.82
CA THR A 138 -5.90 59.28 24.74
C THR A 138 -4.38 59.39 24.83
N ARG A 139 -3.78 58.58 25.72
CA ARG A 139 -2.34 58.48 25.90
C ARG A 139 -1.82 57.93 24.59
N ARG A 140 -1.45 58.85 23.69
CA ARG A 140 -0.82 58.49 22.45
C ARG A 140 0.42 57.66 22.77
N PRO A 141 0.67 56.56 22.05
CA PRO A 141 1.81 55.72 22.32
C PRO A 141 3.10 56.56 22.22
N PRO A 142 4.06 56.38 23.14
CA PRO A 142 5.34 57.07 23.09
C PRO A 142 6.08 56.70 21.80
N CYS A 143 6.85 57.63 21.23
CA CYS A 143 7.62 57.30 20.03
C CYS A 143 8.62 56.17 20.32
N THR A 144 8.89 55.31 19.32
CA THR A 144 9.78 54.14 19.45
C THR A 144 11.14 54.47 20.07
N ARG A 145 11.64 55.69 19.84
CA ARG A 145 12.90 56.17 20.42
C ARG A 145 12.82 56.48 21.92
N CYS A 146 11.69 57.00 22.40
CA CYS A 146 11.45 57.19 23.83
C CYS A 146 11.21 55.87 24.54
N VAL A 147 10.58 54.89 23.87
CA VAL A 147 10.45 53.51 24.38
C VAL A 147 11.83 52.88 24.57
N ALA A 148 12.68 52.94 23.53
CA ALA A 148 14.03 52.39 23.59
C ALA A 148 14.95 53.10 24.60
N SER A 149 14.68 54.38 24.90
CA SER A 149 15.45 55.15 25.90
C SER A 149 14.91 54.98 27.33
N LEU A 150 13.88 54.14 27.55
CA LEU A 150 13.18 53.93 28.82
C LEU A 150 12.65 55.23 29.49
N THR A 151 12.52 56.33 28.73
CA THR A 151 11.91 57.58 29.19
C THR A 151 10.40 57.55 28.98
N THR A 152 9.77 56.42 29.31
CA THR A 152 8.37 56.10 29.07
C THR A 152 7.50 56.89 30.05
N GLY A 153 7.17 58.13 29.69
CA GLY A 153 6.37 59.04 30.53
C GLY A 153 6.55 60.52 30.24
N GLN A 154 7.67 60.92 29.62
CA GLN A 154 7.97 62.32 29.25
C GLN A 154 7.74 62.63 27.76
N CYS A 155 7.13 61.71 27.03
CA CYS A 155 6.89 61.85 25.59
C CYS A 155 5.61 62.67 25.35
N GLU A 156 5.68 63.98 25.62
CA GLU A 156 4.58 64.89 25.32
C GLU A 156 4.66 65.40 23.86
N PRO A 157 3.51 65.63 23.21
CA PRO A 157 3.47 66.36 21.96
C PRO A 157 4.12 67.72 22.14
N GLY A 158 5.13 68.03 21.32
CA GLY A 158 5.67 69.38 21.28
C GLY A 158 4.57 70.37 20.92
N GLN A 159 4.36 71.39 21.74
CA GLN A 159 3.46 72.48 21.40
C GLN A 159 4.15 73.39 20.38
N GLY A 160 3.78 73.27 19.10
CA GLY A 160 4.32 74.11 18.02
C GLY A 160 4.34 73.43 16.66
N LYS A 161 4.97 74.10 15.68
CA LYS A 161 5.14 73.59 14.29
C LYS A 161 6.08 72.38 14.20
N THR A 162 6.82 72.07 15.26
CA THR A 162 7.77 70.96 15.31
C THR A 162 7.04 69.67 15.63
N ARG A 163 6.95 68.77 14.64
CA ARG A 163 6.28 67.46 14.77
C ARG A 163 7.07 66.43 15.60
N ALA A 164 7.93 66.86 16.51
CA ALA A 164 8.79 66.00 17.31
C ALA A 164 8.36 66.00 18.77
N CYS A 165 8.50 64.85 19.44
CA CYS A 165 8.33 64.75 20.89
C CYS A 165 9.30 65.71 21.60
N VAL A 166 8.92 66.29 22.75
CA VAL A 166 9.78 67.24 23.49
C VAL A 166 11.20 66.67 23.74
N PRO A 167 11.36 65.40 24.19
CA PRO A 167 12.69 64.79 24.34
C PRO A 167 13.49 64.68 23.02
N CYS A 168 12.81 64.38 21.92
CA CYS A 168 13.39 64.21 20.59
C CYS A 168 13.89 65.55 20.05
N HIS A 169 13.06 66.59 20.19
CA HIS A 169 13.35 67.95 19.77
C HIS A 169 14.54 68.53 20.54
N LYS A 170 14.57 68.38 21.87
CA LYS A 170 15.67 68.85 22.71
C LYS A 170 17.01 68.22 22.33
N LYS A 171 17.00 66.95 21.91
CA LYS A 171 18.19 66.22 21.44
C LYS A 171 18.48 66.41 19.94
N LYS A 172 17.74 67.28 19.23
CA LYS A 172 17.79 67.49 17.76
C LYS A 172 17.76 66.16 16.97
N LYS A 173 17.00 65.18 17.45
CA LYS A 173 16.91 63.85 16.84
C LYS A 173 15.58 63.68 16.12
N VAL A 174 15.59 62.96 15.01
CA VAL A 174 14.38 62.61 14.25
C VAL A 174 13.44 61.81 15.17
N CYS A 175 12.21 62.30 15.29
CA CYS A 175 11.13 61.66 16.04
C CYS A 175 10.35 60.74 15.09
N SER A 176 10.14 59.49 15.47
CA SER A 176 9.42 58.50 14.67
C SER A 176 7.89 58.70 14.66
N TRP A 177 7.38 59.65 15.44
CA TRP A 177 5.94 59.86 15.60
C TRP A 177 5.22 60.36 14.34
N THR A 178 5.96 60.81 13.34
CA THR A 178 5.38 61.39 12.11
C THR A 178 5.14 60.39 11.00
N ARG A 179 5.55 59.12 11.14
CA ARG A 179 5.63 58.22 9.98
C ARG A 179 4.41 57.31 9.78
N GLU A 180 3.58 57.06 10.79
CA GLU A 180 2.56 55.99 10.66
C GLU A 180 1.09 56.43 10.77
N ASP A 181 0.76 57.62 11.28
CA ASP A 181 -0.65 58.06 11.36
C ASP A 181 -1.12 58.94 10.19
N ALA A 182 -0.28 59.14 9.17
CA ALA A 182 -0.77 59.62 7.87
C ALA A 182 -1.36 58.43 7.12
N VAL A 183 -2.55 58.00 7.53
CA VAL A 183 -3.43 57.15 6.71
C VAL A 183 -3.79 57.98 5.48
N ALA A 184 -2.88 57.93 4.50
CA ALA A 184 -3.22 58.18 3.11
C ALA A 184 -4.33 57.19 2.78
N GLY A 185 -5.54 57.71 2.58
CA GLY A 185 -6.64 56.93 2.04
C GLY A 185 -6.22 56.18 0.77
N PRO A 186 -6.93 55.11 0.40
CA PRO A 186 -6.54 54.18 -0.66
C PRO A 186 -6.62 54.88 -2.03
N SER A 187 -5.55 55.56 -2.39
CA SER A 187 -5.39 56.26 -3.66
C SER A 187 -3.93 56.11 -4.07
N ARG A 188 -3.64 54.98 -4.73
CA ARG A 188 -2.79 54.95 -5.93
C ARG A 188 -2.70 53.53 -6.50
N LYS A 189 -3.30 53.42 -7.68
CA LYS A 189 -2.90 52.60 -8.82
C LYS A 189 -1.41 52.21 -8.76
N ARG A 190 -1.13 50.91 -8.82
CA ARG A 190 0.02 50.40 -9.58
C ARG A 190 -0.48 49.44 -10.64
N ALA A 191 -0.34 49.90 -11.87
CA ALA A 191 -0.30 49.05 -13.05
C ALA A 191 0.99 48.21 -13.01
N GLY A 192 0.84 46.93 -13.34
CA GLY A 192 1.71 46.18 -14.24
C GLY A 192 3.10 45.77 -13.77
N THR A 193 3.27 44.49 -13.46
CA THR A 193 4.35 43.58 -13.94
C THR A 193 3.97 42.19 -13.40
N GLY A 194 3.39 41.27 -14.17
CA GLY A 194 4.04 40.52 -15.24
C GLY A 194 4.69 39.26 -14.65
N SER A 195 4.14 38.07 -14.89
CA SER A 195 4.91 36.84 -15.16
C SER A 195 4.00 35.62 -15.26
N SER A 196 3.95 35.10 -16.49
CA SER A 196 3.96 33.70 -16.94
C SER A 196 3.06 32.61 -16.30
N ARG A 197 2.60 31.78 -17.23
CA ARG A 197 2.25 30.35 -17.09
C ARG A 197 0.77 30.06 -16.87
N GLY A 198 0.04 30.15 -17.98
CA GLY A 198 -1.23 29.48 -18.14
C GLY A 198 -1.06 27.97 -18.00
N GLU A 199 -1.57 27.42 -16.92
CA GLU A 199 -1.93 26.01 -16.82
C GLU A 199 -3.44 25.90 -17.02
N LYS A 200 -3.80 25.35 -18.18
CA LYS A 200 -5.15 24.92 -18.53
C LYS A 200 -5.62 23.86 -17.52
N LYS A 201 -6.41 24.25 -16.52
CA LYS A 201 -7.31 23.29 -15.85
C LYS A 201 -8.60 23.19 -16.64
N LYS A 202 -8.71 22.10 -17.41
CA LYS A 202 -9.97 21.62 -17.97
C LYS A 202 -10.89 21.23 -16.82
N VAL A 203 -12.06 21.85 -16.79
CA VAL A 203 -13.24 21.41 -16.07
C VAL A 203 -13.88 20.27 -16.86
N PRO A 204 -14.06 19.06 -16.32
CA PRO A 204 -15.10 18.17 -16.79
C PRO A 204 -16.38 18.49 -16.01
N ARG A 205 -17.27 19.15 -16.74
CA ARG A 205 -18.69 19.31 -16.42
C ARG A 205 -19.39 18.01 -16.85
N GLY A 206 -19.60 17.08 -15.92
CA GLY A 206 -20.56 15.98 -16.07
C GLY A 206 -21.44 16.00 -14.82
N LYS A 207 -22.60 16.67 -14.83
CA LYS A 207 -23.86 16.26 -15.45
C LYS A 207 -24.25 14.85 -14.98
N GLY A 208 -25.02 14.84 -13.89
CA GLY A 208 -25.60 13.64 -13.33
C GLY A 208 -26.51 12.92 -14.31
N LYS A 209 -26.62 11.61 -14.08
CA LYS A 209 -27.70 10.79 -14.59
C LYS A 209 -28.00 9.73 -13.52
N GLU A 210 -28.81 10.16 -12.57
CA GLU A 210 -29.78 9.31 -11.89
C GLU A 210 -30.73 8.75 -12.96
N ARG A 211 -30.78 7.42 -13.14
CA ARG A 211 -31.93 6.54 -13.49
C ARG A 211 -31.44 5.10 -13.25
N VAL A 212 -31.99 4.38 -12.27
CA VAL A 212 -33.11 3.44 -12.46
C VAL A 212 -32.81 2.46 -13.60
N THR A 213 -32.39 1.25 -13.24
CA THR A 213 -32.49 0.08 -14.11
C THR A 213 -33.45 -0.87 -13.41
N GLU A 214 -34.69 -0.71 -13.81
CA GLU A 214 -35.78 -1.63 -13.63
C GLU A 214 -35.47 -2.91 -14.43
N MET A 215 -35.78 -4.02 -13.78
CA MET A 215 -35.74 -5.39 -14.30
C MET A 215 -36.84 -5.53 -15.36
N GLU A 216 -36.49 -5.79 -16.62
CA GLU A 216 -37.45 -6.32 -17.59
C GLU A 216 -36.79 -7.39 -18.47
N GLU A 217 -37.43 -8.54 -18.41
CA GLU A 217 -37.22 -9.79 -19.11
C GLU A 217 -37.64 -9.62 -20.58
N ALA A 218 -36.72 -9.85 -21.53
CA ALA A 218 -37.07 -9.94 -22.94
C ALA A 218 -36.24 -11.04 -23.63
N ASP A 219 -36.92 -12.17 -23.79
CA ASP A 219 -36.68 -13.23 -24.76
C ASP A 219 -36.58 -12.62 -26.16
N ASP A 220 -35.46 -12.79 -26.86
CA ASP A 220 -35.43 -12.58 -28.30
C ASP A 220 -34.57 -13.66 -28.97
N LYS A 221 -35.23 -14.77 -29.25
CA LYS A 221 -34.81 -15.71 -30.29
C LYS A 221 -34.94 -15.02 -31.65
N ARG A 222 -33.83 -14.83 -32.36
CA ARG A 222 -33.83 -14.92 -33.83
C ARG A 222 -32.43 -15.20 -34.40
N GLU A 223 -32.33 -16.41 -34.93
CA GLU A 223 -31.37 -16.80 -35.96
C GLU A 223 -31.51 -15.87 -37.18
N ALA A 224 -30.38 -15.40 -37.72
CA ALA A 224 -30.28 -14.96 -39.10
C ALA A 224 -28.83 -15.13 -39.55
N GLY A 225 -28.63 -16.10 -40.45
CA GLY A 225 -27.34 -16.40 -41.05
C GLY A 225 -26.79 -15.28 -41.94
N GLY A 226 -25.47 -15.15 -41.89
CA GLY A 226 -24.61 -14.65 -42.96
C GLY A 226 -23.39 -15.56 -42.90
N GLU A 227 -23.32 -16.55 -43.78
CA GLU A 227 -22.62 -16.45 -45.07
C GLU A 227 -21.10 -16.29 -44.85
N GLU A 228 -20.48 -17.46 -44.93
CA GLU A 228 -19.07 -17.78 -45.21
C GLU A 228 -18.21 -16.61 -45.67
N ASP A 229 -17.62 -15.88 -44.72
CA ASP A 229 -16.35 -15.18 -44.95
C ASP A 229 -15.26 -16.06 -44.34
N GLU A 230 -14.66 -16.89 -45.20
CA GLU A 230 -13.51 -17.74 -44.91
C GLU A 230 -12.36 -16.84 -44.42
N PRO A 231 -12.03 -16.78 -43.11
CA PRO A 231 -10.94 -15.94 -42.67
C PRO A 231 -9.65 -16.60 -43.16
N ALA A 232 -9.05 -15.96 -44.16
CA ALA A 232 -7.72 -16.28 -44.65
C ALA A 232 -6.81 -16.63 -43.47
N THR A 233 -6.34 -17.87 -43.48
CA THR A 233 -5.44 -18.45 -42.49
C THR A 233 -4.40 -17.43 -42.04
N PRO A 234 -4.44 -16.98 -40.76
CA PRO A 234 -3.39 -16.15 -40.21
C PRO A 234 -2.11 -16.97 -40.24
N LEU A 235 -1.09 -16.45 -40.93
CA LEU A 235 0.24 -17.03 -40.99
C LEU A 235 0.66 -17.58 -39.61
N GLU A 236 1.06 -18.85 -39.57
CA GLU A 236 1.73 -19.49 -38.44
C GLU A 236 3.02 -18.75 -38.08
N GLY A 237 2.86 -17.68 -37.30
CA GLY A 237 3.93 -17.07 -36.52
C GLY A 237 4.13 -17.86 -35.22
N PRO A 238 5.36 -17.99 -34.73
CA PRO A 238 5.65 -18.80 -33.55
C PRO A 238 4.97 -18.21 -32.30
N SER A 239 3.97 -18.94 -31.80
CA SER A 239 3.54 -18.99 -30.39
C SER A 239 2.82 -17.76 -29.78
N GLY A 240 1.77 -17.26 -30.43
CA GLY A 240 0.76 -16.39 -29.76
C GLY A 240 -0.15 -17.15 -28.78
N ALA A 241 -0.35 -18.46 -28.98
CA ALA A 241 -1.26 -19.29 -28.17
C ALA A 241 -0.88 -19.41 -26.68
N ARG A 242 0.41 -19.21 -26.34
CA ARG A 242 0.89 -19.30 -24.95
C ARG A 242 0.64 -18.04 -24.12
N VAL A 243 0.50 -16.89 -24.77
CA VAL A 243 0.21 -15.61 -24.09
C VAL A 243 -1.28 -15.49 -23.77
N HIS A 244 -2.14 -16.01 -24.65
CA HIS A 244 -3.59 -16.01 -24.44
C HIS A 244 -4.04 -16.96 -23.32
N THR A 245 -3.37 -18.10 -23.15
CA THR A 245 -3.65 -19.05 -22.05
C THR A 245 -3.26 -18.47 -20.69
N TRP A 246 -2.12 -17.78 -20.59
CA TRP A 246 -1.70 -17.12 -19.36
C TRP A 246 -2.64 -15.99 -18.92
N TRP A 247 -3.16 -15.20 -19.87
CA TRP A 247 -4.16 -14.16 -19.56
C TRP A 247 -5.48 -14.73 -19.05
N ALA A 248 -5.94 -15.85 -19.63
CA ALA A 248 -7.16 -16.52 -19.20
C ALA A 248 -7.03 -17.12 -17.79
N GLU A 249 -5.87 -17.70 -17.47
CA GLU A 249 -5.58 -18.21 -16.12
C GLU A 249 -5.55 -17.07 -15.08
N TRP A 250 -4.92 -15.94 -15.42
CA TRP A 250 -4.87 -14.77 -14.54
C TRP A 250 -6.27 -14.16 -14.30
N GLU A 251 -7.09 -14.05 -15.34
CA GLU A 251 -8.47 -13.55 -15.21
C GLU A 251 -9.33 -14.49 -14.37
N TRP A 252 -9.16 -15.80 -14.52
CA TRP A 252 -9.83 -16.81 -13.70
C TRP A 252 -9.43 -16.72 -12.23
N GLU A 253 -8.13 -16.57 -11.94
CA GLU A 253 -7.61 -16.42 -10.58
C GLU A 253 -8.14 -15.13 -9.91
N GLN A 254 -8.21 -14.03 -10.67
CA GLN A 254 -8.84 -12.78 -10.21
C GLN A 254 -10.32 -12.95 -9.89
N GLN A 255 -11.07 -13.68 -10.71
CA GLN A 255 -12.49 -13.97 -10.44
C GLN A 255 -12.67 -14.85 -9.21
N LEU A 256 -11.81 -15.87 -9.04
CA LEU A 256 -11.84 -16.75 -7.89
C LEU A 256 -11.56 -15.98 -6.59
N GLN A 257 -10.56 -15.09 -6.60
CA GLN A 257 -10.23 -14.25 -5.45
C GLN A 257 -11.36 -13.25 -5.12
N ALA A 258 -12.07 -12.74 -6.13
CA ALA A 258 -13.24 -11.89 -5.91
C ALA A 258 -14.39 -12.67 -5.24
N MET A 259 -14.63 -13.91 -5.67
CA MET A 259 -15.63 -14.79 -5.07
C MET A 259 -15.27 -15.17 -3.62
N GLU A 260 -14.00 -15.45 -3.34
CA GLU A 260 -13.50 -15.75 -1.99
C GLU A 260 -13.71 -14.57 -1.04
N ARG A 261 -13.34 -13.35 -1.46
CA ARG A 261 -13.60 -12.13 -0.66
C ARG A 261 -15.08 -11.89 -0.40
N GLN A 262 -15.94 -12.22 -1.37
CA GLN A 262 -17.37 -12.11 -1.20
C GLN A 262 -17.88 -13.15 -0.18
N ALA A 263 -17.39 -14.39 -0.24
CA ALA A 263 -17.73 -15.43 0.73
C ALA A 263 -17.30 -15.05 2.16
N GLU A 264 -16.08 -14.51 2.33
CA GLU A 264 -15.58 -14.03 3.64
C GLU A 264 -16.44 -12.87 4.20
N ALA A 265 -16.88 -11.94 3.33
CA ALA A 265 -17.79 -10.87 3.72
C ALA A 265 -19.15 -11.42 4.19
N HIS A 266 -19.68 -12.45 3.50
CA HIS A 266 -20.92 -13.11 3.91
C HIS A 266 -20.77 -13.89 5.22
N GLU A 267 -19.65 -14.58 5.43
CA GLU A 267 -19.36 -15.28 6.70
C GLU A 267 -19.28 -14.29 7.87
N THR A 268 -18.57 -13.16 7.66
CA THR A 268 -18.48 -12.08 8.65
C THR A 268 -19.85 -11.49 8.98
N ALA A 269 -20.68 -11.26 7.96
CA ALA A 269 -22.04 -10.78 8.14
C ALA A 269 -22.91 -11.79 8.90
N ALA A 270 -22.81 -13.09 8.59
CA ALA A 270 -23.54 -14.15 9.27
C ALA A 270 -23.18 -14.21 10.77
N LEU A 271 -21.88 -14.14 11.11
CA LEU A 271 -21.42 -14.09 12.50
C LEU A 271 -21.93 -12.84 13.25
N ALA A 272 -22.04 -11.70 12.56
CA ALA A 272 -22.63 -10.50 13.15
C ALA A 272 -24.13 -10.68 13.45
N PHE A 273 -24.87 -11.31 12.54
CA PHE A 273 -26.29 -11.63 12.76
C PHE A 273 -26.49 -12.62 13.91
N GLU A 274 -25.65 -13.65 14.02
CA GLU A 274 -25.70 -14.61 15.12
C GLU A 274 -25.50 -13.94 16.48
N ARG A 275 -24.50 -13.04 16.59
CA ARG A 275 -24.28 -12.25 17.82
C ARG A 275 -25.44 -11.33 18.16
N MET A 276 -26.09 -10.73 17.15
CA MET A 276 -27.27 -9.89 17.37
C MET A 276 -28.48 -10.74 17.84
N ALA A 277 -28.66 -11.94 17.28
CA ALA A 277 -29.70 -12.86 17.70
C ALA A 277 -29.49 -13.30 19.15
N GLU A 278 -28.27 -13.70 19.53
CA GLU A 278 -27.95 -14.08 20.91
C GLU A 278 -28.17 -12.92 21.89
N ALA A 279 -27.81 -11.68 21.50
CA ALA A 279 -28.08 -10.50 22.30
C ALA A 279 -29.59 -10.25 22.46
N ALA A 280 -30.38 -10.46 21.40
CA ALA A 280 -31.83 -10.34 21.45
C ALA A 280 -32.47 -11.39 22.37
N GLU A 281 -32.00 -12.63 22.33
CA GLU A 281 -32.45 -13.70 23.23
C GLU A 281 -32.16 -13.36 24.70
N ARG A 282 -30.96 -12.87 25.00
CA ARG A 282 -30.61 -12.44 26.37
C ARG A 282 -31.50 -11.29 26.86
N MET A 283 -31.83 -10.34 25.99
CA MET A 283 -32.75 -9.26 26.33
C MET A 283 -34.18 -9.77 26.57
N ALA A 284 -34.66 -10.73 25.78
CA ALA A 284 -35.97 -11.34 25.96
C ALA A 284 -36.07 -12.09 27.30
N VAL A 285 -35.07 -12.91 27.62
CA VAL A 285 -35.00 -13.63 28.92
C VAL A 285 -34.97 -12.66 30.10
N ALA A 286 -34.22 -11.56 29.99
CA ALA A 286 -34.17 -10.53 31.03
C ALA A 286 -35.52 -9.83 31.21
N ALA A 287 -36.25 -9.55 30.12
CA ALA A 287 -37.57 -8.94 30.17
C ALA A 287 -38.60 -9.86 30.86
N GLU A 288 -38.58 -11.15 30.57
CA GLU A 288 -39.45 -12.16 31.23
C GLU A 288 -39.20 -12.20 32.74
N GLN A 289 -37.94 -12.23 33.18
CA GLN A 289 -37.60 -12.22 34.61
C GLN A 289 -38.02 -10.95 35.36
N THR A 290 -38.19 -9.82 34.66
CA THR A 290 -38.64 -8.56 35.28
C THR A 290 -40.17 -8.41 35.32
N ALA A 291 -40.90 -9.30 34.65
CA ALA A 291 -42.36 -9.25 34.58
C ALA A 291 -43.07 -10.09 35.67
N ASP A 292 -42.34 -11.03 36.29
CA ASP A 292 -42.77 -11.84 37.46
C ASP A 292 -42.51 -11.14 38.80
#